data_AF-A0A2T4TU85-F1
#
_entry.id   AF-A0A2T4TU85-F1
#
_cell.length_a   1.000
_cell.length_b   1.000
_cell.length_c   1.000
_cell.angle_alpha   90.00
_cell.angle_beta   90.00
_cell.angle_gamma   90.00
#
_symmetry.space_group_name_H-M   'P 1'
#
loop_
_entity.id
_entity.type
_entity.pdbx_description
1 polymer ?
#
loop_
_entity_poly.entity_id
_entity_poly.type
_entity_poly.pdbx_seq_one_letter_code
_entity_poly.pdbx_strand_id
1 'polypeptide(L)'
;MRAKSYGTFIRDFKAEHKETLNVSLGCVSKVCNIVDLVYLPIPFLHNNKDADFALREDFGFGGTIVMVEKSKFTKEFIDKHILQFRPRTWFDNAVIEDYLKKHLPAFMNQLKDYNLHLFREVIAMRPEYNELYSNVSNVGRKADLRTLTPNKGTFVDCHGAHWSWDGKYLVSEDTNCAFMPIDASQFSRIKVMVRLDKPVPIKITDDEQVNEQTVFFD
;
A
#
# COMPACT_ATOMS: atom_id res chain seq x y z
N MET A 1 25.02 -6.29 -41.10
CA MET A 1 24.96 -6.04 -39.64
C MET A 1 24.64 -7.37 -38.96
N ARG A 2 25.57 -7.98 -38.22
CA ARG A 2 25.29 -9.18 -37.42
C ARG A 2 24.60 -8.72 -36.14
N ALA A 3 23.41 -9.25 -35.85
CA ALA A 3 22.77 -9.02 -34.56
C ALA A 3 23.73 -9.46 -33.45
N LYS A 4 24.07 -8.57 -32.51
CA LYS A 4 24.74 -8.97 -31.27
C LYS A 4 23.89 -10.08 -30.64
N SER A 5 24.49 -11.20 -30.25
CA SER A 5 23.73 -12.20 -29.50
C SER A 5 23.19 -11.52 -28.24
N TYR A 6 21.94 -11.80 -27.88
CA TYR A 6 21.26 -11.20 -26.74
C TYR A 6 22.13 -11.22 -25.46
N GLY A 7 22.90 -12.28 -25.27
CA GLY A 7 23.86 -12.39 -24.16
C GLY A 7 24.98 -11.35 -24.16
N THR A 8 25.52 -10.97 -25.33
CA THR A 8 26.51 -9.88 -25.42
C THR A 8 25.89 -8.54 -25.11
N PHE A 9 24.68 -8.28 -25.61
CA PHE A 9 23.94 -7.05 -25.29
C PHE A 9 23.68 -6.92 -23.79
N ILE A 10 23.13 -7.95 -23.14
CA ILE A 10 22.83 -7.93 -21.69
C ILE A 10 24.10 -7.74 -20.86
N ARG A 11 25.20 -8.40 -21.25
CA ARG A 11 26.48 -8.26 -20.55
C ARG A 11 27.04 -6.83 -20.67
N ASP A 12 27.07 -6.28 -21.88
CA ASP A 12 27.59 -4.93 -22.13
C ASP A 12 26.70 -3.89 -21.39
N PHE A 13 25.38 -4.03 -21.48
CA PHE A 13 24.40 -3.18 -20.78
C PHE A 13 24.56 -3.22 -19.26
N LYS A 14 24.73 -4.42 -18.67
CA LYS A 14 24.96 -4.55 -17.22
C LYS A 14 26.27 -3.92 -16.76
N ALA A 15 27.30 -3.97 -17.59
CA ALA A 15 28.60 -3.37 -17.29
C ALA A 15 28.55 -1.83 -17.38
N GLU A 16 27.85 -1.29 -18.37
CA GLU A 16 27.69 0.15 -18.60
C GLU A 16 26.78 0.82 -17.56
N HIS A 17 25.75 0.11 -17.10
CA HIS A 17 24.81 0.60 -16.09
C HIS A 17 25.06 0.02 -14.70
N LYS A 18 26.28 -0.45 -14.42
CA LYS A 18 26.63 -1.18 -13.19
C LYS A 18 26.32 -0.38 -11.92
N GLU A 19 26.53 0.94 -11.92
CA GLU A 19 26.22 1.78 -10.75
C GLU A 19 24.71 1.97 -10.52
N THR A 20 23.92 2.00 -11.59
CA THR A 20 22.45 2.10 -11.53
C THR A 20 21.80 0.76 -11.17
N LEU A 21 22.38 -0.34 -11.65
CA LEU A 21 21.93 -1.72 -11.38
C LEU A 21 22.38 -2.23 -10.00
N ASN A 22 23.49 -1.72 -9.47
CA ASN A 22 23.98 -2.00 -8.12
C ASN A 22 23.29 -1.19 -7.03
N VAL A 23 22.35 -0.31 -7.37
CA VAL A 23 21.34 0.09 -6.40
C VAL A 23 20.52 -1.17 -6.13
N SER A 24 20.93 -1.96 -5.13
CA SER A 24 20.08 -3.02 -4.62
C SER A 24 18.87 -2.29 -4.04
N LEU A 25 17.84 -2.12 -4.87
CA LEU A 25 16.50 -1.85 -4.40
C LEU A 25 16.29 -2.89 -3.31
N GLY A 26 16.27 -2.43 -2.06
CA GLY A 26 16.06 -3.32 -0.92
C GLY A 26 14.86 -4.20 -1.27
N CYS A 27 14.97 -5.50 -1.00
CA CYS A 27 13.89 -6.43 -1.29
C CYS A 27 12.58 -5.81 -0.79
N VAL A 28 11.62 -5.61 -1.68
CA VAL A 28 10.35 -4.97 -1.33
C VAL A 28 9.76 -5.80 -0.20
N SER A 29 9.50 -5.18 0.95
CA SER A 29 9.07 -5.89 2.16
C SER A 29 7.60 -5.63 2.52
N LYS A 30 6.88 -4.91 1.64
CA LYS A 30 5.47 -4.54 1.81
C LYS A 30 4.63 -5.00 0.61
N VAL A 31 3.36 -5.30 0.85
CA VAL A 31 2.38 -5.54 -0.22
C VAL A 31 2.34 -4.31 -1.14
N CYS A 32 2.49 -4.50 -2.44
CA CYS A 32 2.44 -3.41 -3.41
C CYS A 32 2.01 -3.88 -4.80
N ASN A 33 1.62 -2.92 -5.64
CA ASN A 33 1.35 -3.16 -7.05
C ASN A 33 2.67 -3.17 -7.85
N ILE A 34 2.83 -4.16 -8.73
CA ILE A 34 3.87 -4.23 -9.75
C ILE A 34 3.17 -4.43 -11.09
N VAL A 35 2.96 -3.34 -11.84
CA VAL A 35 2.16 -3.34 -13.06
C VAL A 35 0.74 -3.86 -12.75
N ASP A 36 0.35 -5.02 -13.30
CA ASP A 36 -0.96 -5.66 -13.10
C ASP A 36 -0.91 -6.80 -12.07
N LEU A 37 0.17 -6.87 -11.29
CA LEU A 37 0.39 -7.88 -10.26
C LEU A 37 0.40 -7.23 -8.87
N VAL A 38 0.00 -8.01 -7.87
CA VAL A 38 0.15 -7.69 -6.45
C VAL A 38 1.26 -8.57 -5.90
N TYR A 39 2.29 -7.94 -5.37
CA TYR A 39 3.39 -8.62 -4.70
C TYR A 39 3.03 -8.90 -3.23
N LEU A 40 3.28 -10.14 -2.78
CA LEU A 40 2.94 -10.63 -1.45
C LEU A 40 4.21 -11.10 -0.72
N PRO A 41 4.84 -10.25 0.12
CA PRO A 41 6.03 -10.61 0.90
C PRO A 41 5.66 -11.43 2.14
N ILE A 42 4.88 -12.51 1.98
CA ILE A 42 4.43 -13.36 3.08
C ILE A 42 5.28 -14.65 3.09
N PRO A 43 6.13 -14.86 4.10
CA PRO A 43 6.91 -16.09 4.19
C PRO A 43 6.05 -17.35 4.15
N PHE A 44 6.59 -18.40 3.55
CA PHE A 44 5.94 -19.72 3.36
C PHE A 44 4.72 -19.74 2.44
N LEU A 45 4.17 -18.60 1.99
CA LEU A 45 2.97 -18.56 1.16
C LEU A 45 3.15 -19.25 -0.20
N HIS A 46 4.37 -19.23 -0.77
CA HIS A 46 4.70 -19.93 -2.02
C HIS A 46 4.42 -21.44 -1.96
N ASN A 47 4.33 -22.03 -0.75
CA ASN A 47 4.00 -23.44 -0.56
C ASN A 47 2.50 -23.76 -0.72
N ASN A 48 1.64 -22.73 -0.84
CA ASN A 48 0.23 -22.94 -1.09
C ASN A 48 0.00 -23.40 -2.54
N LYS A 49 -0.13 -24.72 -2.74
CA LYS A 49 -0.32 -25.32 -4.06
C LYS A 49 -1.71 -25.09 -4.66
N ASP A 50 -2.69 -24.75 -3.82
CA ASP A 50 -4.07 -24.54 -4.24
C ASP A 50 -4.31 -23.10 -4.72
N ALA A 51 -3.37 -22.20 -4.47
CA ALA A 51 -3.42 -20.81 -4.90
C ALA A 51 -2.88 -20.65 -6.32
N ASP A 52 -3.65 -19.94 -7.15
CA ASP A 52 -3.25 -19.60 -8.52
C ASP A 52 -2.34 -18.36 -8.53
N PHE A 53 -1.06 -18.55 -8.22
CA PHE A 53 -0.04 -17.50 -8.26
C PHE A 53 0.44 -17.27 -9.69
N ALA A 54 0.52 -15.99 -10.10
CA ALA A 54 1.11 -15.59 -11.38
C ALA A 54 2.63 -15.81 -11.40
N LEU A 55 3.28 -15.62 -10.25
CA LEU A 55 4.68 -15.93 -10.02
C LEU A 55 4.86 -16.51 -8.62
N ARG A 56 5.60 -17.62 -8.52
CA ARG A 56 6.01 -18.24 -7.26
C ARG A 56 7.46 -18.69 -7.35
N GLU A 57 8.33 -18.09 -6.54
CA GLU A 57 9.74 -18.47 -6.45
C GLU A 57 10.20 -18.45 -5.00
N ASP A 58 10.97 -19.47 -4.62
CA ASP A 58 11.64 -19.57 -3.32
C ASP A 58 13.15 -19.49 -3.56
N PHE A 59 13.79 -18.47 -2.99
CA PHE A 59 15.24 -18.26 -3.07
C PHE A 59 15.95 -18.70 -1.78
N GLY A 60 15.29 -19.46 -0.91
CA GLY A 60 15.83 -19.89 0.37
C GLY A 60 16.08 -18.69 1.29
N PHE A 61 17.33 -18.51 1.76
CA PHE A 61 17.72 -17.43 2.69
C PHE A 61 17.54 -15.99 2.12
N GLY A 62 17.14 -15.83 0.85
CA GLY A 62 16.91 -14.53 0.19
C GLY A 62 15.46 -14.03 0.18
N GLY A 63 14.51 -14.83 0.68
CA GLY A 63 13.09 -14.49 0.68
C GLY A 63 12.27 -15.13 -0.44
N THR A 64 10.96 -14.95 -0.38
CA THR A 64 9.99 -15.58 -1.28
C THR A 64 9.34 -14.54 -2.17
N ILE A 65 9.27 -14.81 -3.47
CA ILE A 65 8.52 -13.98 -4.40
C ILE A 65 7.20 -14.66 -4.70
N VAL A 66 6.11 -14.05 -4.24
CA VAL A 66 4.75 -14.46 -4.57
C VAL A 66 4.06 -13.27 -5.21
N MET A 67 3.50 -13.47 -6.40
CA MET A 67 2.70 -12.48 -7.09
C MET A 67 1.37 -13.07 -7.55
N VAL A 68 0.32 -12.26 -7.43
CA VAL A 68 -1.05 -12.59 -7.84
C VAL A 68 -1.50 -11.55 -8.86
N GLU A 69 -2.24 -11.94 -9.88
CA GLU A 69 -2.89 -10.96 -10.77
C GLU A 69 -3.82 -10.05 -9.94
N LYS A 70 -3.76 -8.74 -10.18
CA LYS A 70 -4.56 -7.77 -9.42
C LYS A 70 -6.06 -8.06 -9.48
N SER A 71 -6.53 -8.55 -10.62
CA SER A 71 -7.93 -9.00 -10.83
C SER A 71 -8.33 -10.21 -9.98
N LYS A 72 -7.38 -11.04 -9.56
CA LYS A 72 -7.59 -12.23 -8.74
C LYS A 72 -7.35 -11.98 -7.25
N PHE A 73 -6.74 -10.85 -6.89
CA PHE A 73 -6.44 -10.48 -5.50
C PHE A 73 -7.70 -9.93 -4.80
N THR A 74 -8.67 -10.81 -4.56
CA THR A 74 -9.96 -10.49 -3.92
C THR A 74 -9.99 -10.93 -2.46
N LYS A 75 -11.05 -10.54 -1.74
CA LYS A 75 -11.28 -10.96 -0.36
C LYS A 75 -11.40 -12.48 -0.24
N GLU A 76 -12.04 -13.15 -1.20
CA GLU A 76 -12.17 -14.61 -1.23
C GLU A 76 -10.80 -15.28 -1.42
N PHE A 77 -9.95 -14.69 -2.27
CA PHE A 77 -8.58 -15.17 -2.43
C PHE A 77 -7.80 -15.06 -1.11
N ILE A 78 -7.85 -13.89 -0.46
CA ILE A 78 -7.16 -13.65 0.80
C ILE A 78 -7.65 -14.62 1.88
N ASP A 79 -8.97 -14.78 2.03
CA ASP A 79 -9.54 -15.68 3.02
C ASP A 79 -9.07 -17.13 2.81
N LYS A 80 -9.26 -17.65 1.60
CA LYS A 80 -8.98 -19.06 1.28
C LYS A 80 -7.49 -19.37 1.25
N HIS A 81 -6.70 -18.51 0.60
CA HIS A 81 -5.31 -18.84 0.25
C HIS A 81 -4.27 -18.22 1.19
N ILE A 82 -4.64 -17.26 2.03
CA ILE A 82 -3.73 -16.62 2.97
C ILE A 82 -4.15 -16.92 4.40
N LEU A 83 -5.38 -16.56 4.79
CA LEU A 83 -5.84 -16.64 6.18
C LEU A 83 -6.09 -18.08 6.64
N GLN A 84 -6.68 -18.92 5.79
CA GLN A 84 -6.93 -20.33 6.09
C GLN A 84 -5.73 -21.23 5.79
N PHE A 85 -4.70 -20.71 5.11
CA PHE A 85 -3.52 -21.48 4.78
C PHE A 85 -2.73 -21.84 6.05
N ARG A 86 -2.31 -23.10 6.14
CA ARG A 86 -1.54 -23.66 7.25
C ARG A 86 -0.27 -24.30 6.68
N PRO A 87 0.80 -23.52 6.46
CA PRO A 87 2.05 -24.07 5.95
C PRO A 87 2.62 -25.07 6.97
N ARG A 88 3.25 -26.13 6.45
CA ARG A 88 3.82 -27.20 7.26
C ARG A 88 5.33 -27.30 7.05
N THR A 89 6.03 -27.68 8.10
CA THR A 89 7.46 -27.99 8.07
C THR A 89 7.71 -29.26 7.25
N TRP A 90 8.91 -29.36 6.69
CA TRP A 90 9.29 -30.50 5.86
C TRP A 90 9.62 -31.76 6.67
N PHE A 91 10.14 -31.60 7.89
CA PHE A 91 10.69 -32.72 8.67
C PHE A 91 9.63 -33.45 9.49
N ASP A 92 8.82 -32.72 10.25
CA ASP A 92 7.83 -33.26 11.19
C ASP A 92 6.38 -32.98 10.77
N ASN A 93 6.16 -32.36 9.62
CA ASN A 93 4.83 -32.00 9.09
C ASN A 93 3.98 -31.17 10.07
N ALA A 94 4.65 -30.49 11.01
CA ALA A 94 4.04 -29.60 11.99
C ALA A 94 3.62 -28.28 11.33
N VAL A 95 2.57 -27.65 11.86
CA VAL A 95 2.14 -26.33 11.39
C VAL A 95 3.20 -25.29 11.77
N ILE A 96 3.56 -24.43 10.83
CA ILE A 96 4.48 -23.32 11.08
C ILE A 96 3.73 -22.22 11.84
N GLU A 97 3.78 -22.29 13.17
CA GLU A 97 3.12 -21.34 14.08
C GLU A 97 3.51 -19.87 13.84
N ASP A 98 4.75 -19.63 13.40
CA ASP A 98 5.24 -18.28 13.08
C ASP A 98 4.45 -17.63 11.93
N TYR A 99 3.93 -18.43 10.99
CA TYR A 99 3.04 -17.92 9.95
C TYR A 99 1.79 -17.29 10.57
N LEU A 100 1.17 -17.96 11.55
CA LEU A 100 -0.05 -17.51 12.21
C LEU A 100 0.19 -16.34 13.16
N LYS A 101 1.28 -16.40 13.94
CA LYS A 101 1.53 -15.45 15.05
C LYS A 101 2.30 -14.21 14.64
N LYS A 102 3.05 -14.26 13.52
CA LYS A 102 3.90 -13.15 13.08
C LYS A 102 3.54 -12.68 11.67
N HIS A 103 3.50 -13.61 10.71
CA HIS A 103 3.37 -13.24 9.30
C HIS A 103 1.96 -12.82 8.90
N LEU A 104 0.91 -13.50 9.40
CA LEU A 104 -0.47 -13.09 9.18
C LEU A 104 -0.78 -11.72 9.78
N PRO A 105 -0.44 -11.43 11.06
CA PRO A 105 -0.59 -10.08 11.60
C PRO A 105 0.11 -8.99 10.79
N ALA A 106 1.36 -9.23 10.41
CA ALA A 106 2.12 -8.29 9.61
C ALA A 106 1.45 -8.07 8.25
N PHE A 107 1.00 -9.14 7.59
CA PHE A 107 0.27 -9.05 6.34
C PHE A 107 -1.04 -8.28 6.48
N MET A 108 -1.83 -8.50 7.53
CA MET A 108 -3.10 -7.78 7.72
C MET A 108 -2.88 -6.28 7.89
N ASN A 109 -1.82 -5.87 8.59
CA ASN A 109 -1.41 -4.46 8.66
C ASN A 109 -1.01 -3.92 7.29
N GLN A 110 -0.21 -4.69 6.54
CA GLN A 110 0.19 -4.30 5.18
C GLN A 110 -1.01 -4.23 4.23
N LEU A 111 -1.99 -5.13 4.36
CA LEU A 111 -3.22 -5.13 3.57
C LEU A 111 -4.06 -3.89 3.88
N LYS A 112 -4.14 -3.48 5.14
CA LYS A 112 -4.81 -2.25 5.54
C LYS A 112 -4.15 -1.02 4.90
N ASP A 113 -2.82 -0.96 4.92
CA ASP A 113 -2.05 0.12 4.29
C ASP A 113 -2.18 0.11 2.76
N TYR A 114 -2.18 -1.08 2.18
CA TYR A 114 -2.24 -1.31 0.75
C TYR A 114 -3.65 -1.07 0.18
N ASN A 115 -4.70 -1.55 0.82
CA ASN A 115 -6.07 -1.38 0.36
C ASN A 115 -7.04 -1.54 1.54
N LEU A 116 -7.35 -0.41 2.19
CA LEU A 116 -8.25 -0.39 3.34
C LEU A 116 -9.65 -0.95 3.03
N HIS A 117 -10.17 -0.71 1.82
CA HIS A 117 -11.49 -1.23 1.45
C HIS A 117 -11.47 -2.76 1.44
N LEU A 118 -10.49 -3.36 0.76
CA LEU A 118 -10.29 -4.81 0.73
C LEU A 118 -10.05 -5.39 2.12
N PHE A 119 -9.26 -4.72 2.97
CA PHE A 119 -9.08 -5.09 4.37
C PHE A 119 -10.42 -5.15 5.12
N ARG A 120 -11.27 -4.11 4.99
CA ARG A 120 -12.59 -4.07 5.63
C ARG A 120 -13.47 -5.21 5.14
N GLU A 121 -13.45 -5.50 3.85
CA GLU A 121 -14.20 -6.65 3.30
C GLU A 121 -13.73 -8.00 3.88
N VAL A 122 -12.41 -8.19 4.03
CA VAL A 122 -11.83 -9.41 4.61
C VAL A 122 -12.22 -9.56 6.08
N ILE A 123 -12.11 -8.51 6.89
CA ILE A 123 -12.48 -8.53 8.30
C ILE A 123 -13.99 -8.77 8.49
N ALA A 124 -14.83 -8.21 7.61
CA ALA A 124 -16.27 -8.45 7.66
C ALA A 124 -16.64 -9.94 7.44
N MET A 125 -15.85 -10.69 6.65
CA MET A 125 -16.04 -12.13 6.46
C MET A 125 -15.51 -12.97 7.63
N ARG A 126 -14.62 -12.41 8.45
CA ARG A 126 -13.94 -13.12 9.55
C ARG A 126 -13.95 -12.29 10.83
N PRO A 127 -15.11 -12.19 11.51
CA PRO A 127 -15.24 -11.43 12.75
C PRO A 127 -14.22 -11.84 13.83
N GLU A 128 -13.76 -13.09 13.83
CA GLU A 128 -12.72 -13.61 14.73
C GLU A 128 -11.37 -12.87 14.60
N TYR A 129 -11.10 -12.25 13.46
CA TYR A 129 -9.91 -11.44 13.23
C TYR A 129 -10.14 -9.95 13.48
N ASN A 130 -11.40 -9.54 13.71
CA ASN A 130 -11.74 -8.15 13.94
C ASN A 130 -11.04 -7.64 15.20
N GLU A 131 -11.17 -8.30 16.34
CA GLU A 131 -10.52 -7.88 17.60
C GLU A 131 -8.99 -7.83 17.53
N LEU A 132 -8.37 -8.63 16.66
CA LEU A 132 -6.92 -8.70 16.50
C LEU A 132 -6.35 -7.57 15.63
N TYR A 133 -7.14 -7.04 14.68
CA TYR A 133 -6.65 -6.10 13.65
C TYR A 133 -7.48 -4.82 13.51
N SER A 134 -8.64 -4.70 14.17
CA SER A 134 -9.54 -3.54 14.09
C SER A 134 -8.96 -2.26 14.68
N ASN A 135 -7.96 -2.38 15.56
CA ASN A 135 -7.38 -1.25 16.29
C ASN A 135 -6.30 -0.51 15.51
N VAL A 136 -5.96 -0.94 14.30
CA VAL A 136 -5.01 -0.22 13.45
C VAL A 136 -5.80 0.86 12.73
N SER A 137 -5.39 2.11 12.82
CA SER A 137 -5.92 3.22 12.04
C SER A 137 -4.76 4.01 11.46
N ASN A 138 -4.91 4.48 10.23
CA ASN A 138 -3.96 5.39 9.60
C ASN A 138 -4.17 6.84 10.05
N VAL A 139 -5.26 7.13 10.78
CA VAL A 139 -5.48 8.42 11.41
C VAL A 139 -4.28 8.77 12.27
N GLY A 140 -3.70 9.94 12.02
CA GLY A 140 -2.48 10.38 12.68
C GLY A 140 -1.22 10.36 11.82
N ARG A 141 -1.14 9.44 10.85
CA ARG A 141 0.01 9.30 9.95
C ARG A 141 0.07 10.44 8.95
N LYS A 142 1.27 10.71 8.41
CA LYS A 142 1.47 11.70 7.35
C LYS A 142 1.57 11.00 5.99
N ALA A 143 0.81 11.50 5.03
CA ALA A 143 0.83 11.02 3.65
C ALA A 143 0.82 12.21 2.67
N ASP A 144 1.15 11.94 1.41
CA ASP A 144 1.07 12.93 0.34
C ASP A 144 -0.39 13.13 -0.08
N LEU A 145 -0.93 14.32 0.16
CA LEU A 145 -2.31 14.70 -0.15
C LEU A 145 -2.74 14.31 -1.56
N ARG A 146 -1.81 14.42 -2.53
CA ARG A 146 -2.04 14.15 -3.95
C ARG A 146 -2.41 12.69 -4.23
N THR A 147 -2.07 11.80 -3.30
CA THR A 147 -2.26 10.35 -3.41
C THR A 147 -3.43 9.83 -2.56
N LEU A 148 -4.08 10.72 -1.79
CA LEU A 148 -5.25 10.40 -1.00
C LEU A 148 -6.52 10.39 -1.86
N THR A 149 -7.51 9.62 -1.40
CA THR A 149 -8.83 9.51 -2.03
C THR A 149 -9.54 10.87 -1.96
N PRO A 150 -9.94 11.46 -3.11
CA PRO A 150 -10.72 12.68 -3.12
C PRO A 150 -12.08 12.52 -2.43
N ASN A 151 -12.55 13.61 -1.82
CA ASN A 151 -13.85 13.76 -1.15
C ASN A 151 -14.05 12.77 0.00
N LYS A 152 -12.97 12.36 0.67
CA LYS A 152 -12.98 11.51 1.86
C LYS A 152 -12.37 12.22 3.05
N GLY A 153 -13.02 12.06 4.20
CA GLY A 153 -12.66 12.74 5.44
C GLY A 153 -12.69 14.27 5.36
N THR A 154 -12.27 14.90 6.45
CA THR A 154 -12.18 16.35 6.58
C THR A 154 -10.85 16.70 7.24
N PHE A 155 -10.10 17.63 6.69
CA PHE A 155 -8.90 18.17 7.32
C PHE A 155 -9.27 19.39 8.16
N VAL A 156 -8.49 19.66 9.20
CA VAL A 156 -8.69 20.81 10.08
C VAL A 156 -7.42 21.64 10.11
N ASP A 157 -7.53 22.94 9.84
CA ASP A 157 -6.39 23.85 9.92
C ASP A 157 -6.09 24.31 11.36
N CYS A 158 -5.04 25.11 11.53
CA CYS A 158 -4.65 25.61 12.86
C CYS A 158 -5.66 26.58 13.50
N HIS A 159 -6.64 27.06 12.73
CA HIS A 159 -7.73 27.92 13.19
C HIS A 159 -9.04 27.15 13.42
N GLY A 160 -9.03 25.82 13.21
CA GLY A 160 -10.20 24.97 13.40
C GLY A 160 -11.15 24.90 12.21
N ALA A 161 -10.78 25.49 11.07
CA ALA A 161 -11.64 25.45 9.89
C ALA A 161 -11.51 24.12 9.14
N HIS A 162 -12.58 23.75 8.45
CA HIS A 162 -12.74 22.45 7.81
C HIS A 162 -12.38 22.54 6.33
N TRP A 163 -11.58 21.58 5.89
CA TRP A 163 -11.10 21.50 4.53
C TRP A 163 -11.42 20.13 3.92
N SER A 164 -11.83 20.12 2.66
CA SER A 164 -12.04 18.92 1.85
C SER A 164 -11.10 18.92 0.65
N TRP A 165 -10.62 17.74 0.26
CA TRP A 165 -9.76 17.54 -0.90
C TRP A 165 -10.59 17.01 -2.06
N ASP A 166 -10.73 17.74 -3.16
CA ASP A 166 -11.53 17.31 -4.32
C ASP A 166 -10.71 16.60 -5.41
N GLY A 167 -9.41 16.38 -5.19
CA GLY A 167 -8.48 15.82 -6.17
C GLY A 167 -7.66 16.89 -6.92
N LYS A 168 -8.02 18.17 -6.80
CA LYS A 168 -7.30 19.29 -7.41
C LYS A 168 -7.15 20.49 -6.47
N TYR A 169 -8.17 20.77 -5.67
CA TYR A 169 -8.24 21.88 -4.73
C TYR A 169 -8.47 21.37 -3.31
N LEU A 170 -7.81 22.01 -2.35
CA LEU A 170 -8.31 22.05 -0.98
C LEU A 170 -9.39 23.12 -0.89
N VAL A 171 -10.54 22.74 -0.34
CA VAL A 171 -11.74 23.57 -0.32
C VAL A 171 -12.20 23.76 1.12
N SER A 172 -12.44 25.01 1.52
CA SER A 172 -13.08 25.34 2.79
C SER A 172 -14.16 26.41 2.59
N GLU A 173 -15.22 26.34 3.38
CA GLU A 173 -16.32 27.29 3.42
C GLU A 173 -16.33 28.11 4.73
N ASP A 174 -15.52 27.72 5.70
CA ASP A 174 -15.48 28.28 7.05
C ASP A 174 -14.07 28.75 7.46
N THR A 175 -13.10 28.72 6.55
CA THR A 175 -11.74 29.20 6.83
C THR A 175 -11.69 30.72 7.02
N ASN A 176 -10.99 31.12 8.07
CA ASN A 176 -10.63 32.50 8.32
C ASN A 176 -9.11 32.66 8.16
N CYS A 177 -8.64 32.49 6.92
CA CYS A 177 -7.22 32.64 6.60
C CYS A 177 -6.75 34.05 6.97
N ALA A 178 -5.75 34.13 7.85
CA ALA A 178 -5.12 35.42 8.17
C ALA A 178 -4.38 35.99 6.95
N PHE A 179 -4.25 37.32 6.88
CA PHE A 179 -3.49 38.04 5.84
C PHE A 179 -4.03 37.89 4.42
N MET A 180 -5.33 37.63 4.26
CA MET A 180 -5.98 37.66 2.94
C MET A 180 -6.04 39.09 2.39
N PRO A 181 -5.87 39.28 1.07
CA PRO A 181 -5.98 40.61 0.44
C PRO A 181 -7.43 41.12 0.37
N ILE A 182 -8.39 40.25 0.70
CA ILE A 182 -9.83 40.54 0.71
C ILE A 182 -10.38 40.24 2.12
N ASP A 183 -11.37 41.03 2.54
CA ASP A 183 -12.04 40.87 3.83
C ASP A 183 -12.80 39.53 3.88
N ALA A 184 -12.74 38.85 5.03
CA ALA A 184 -13.36 37.54 5.23
C ALA A 184 -14.89 37.53 5.05
N SER A 185 -15.56 38.67 5.26
CA SER A 185 -17.00 38.84 4.97
C SER A 185 -17.34 38.82 3.48
N GLN A 186 -16.34 38.94 2.60
CA GLN A 186 -16.53 39.09 1.15
C GLN A 186 -16.40 37.77 0.39
N PHE A 187 -16.19 36.64 1.09
CA PHE A 187 -16.18 35.33 0.47
C PHE A 187 -16.90 34.29 1.33
N SER A 188 -17.50 33.31 0.65
CA SER A 188 -18.17 32.16 1.28
C SER A 188 -17.41 30.84 1.08
N ARG A 189 -16.37 30.84 0.23
CA ARG A 189 -15.61 29.64 -0.12
C ARG A 189 -14.22 29.98 -0.64
N ILE A 190 -13.22 29.28 -0.15
CA ILE A 190 -11.84 29.32 -0.65
C ILE A 190 -11.51 27.98 -1.32
N LYS A 191 -10.79 28.08 -2.45
CA LYS A 191 -10.18 26.93 -3.13
C LYS A 191 -8.68 27.17 -3.27
N VAL A 192 -7.87 26.35 -2.63
CA VAL A 192 -6.41 26.38 -2.74
C VAL A 192 -5.99 25.32 -3.74
N MET A 193 -5.41 25.75 -4.86
CA MET A 193 -4.85 24.82 -5.84
C MET A 193 -3.58 24.20 -5.28
N VAL A 194 -3.54 22.87 -5.24
CA VAL A 194 -2.38 22.14 -4.75
C VAL A 194 -1.32 22.06 -5.85
N ARG A 195 -0.09 22.43 -5.51
CA ARG A 195 1.04 22.35 -6.43
C ARG A 195 1.39 20.90 -6.74
N LEU A 196 1.62 20.60 -8.01
CA LEU A 196 1.92 19.23 -8.47
C LEU A 196 3.41 18.91 -8.51
N ASP A 197 4.29 19.92 -8.43
CA ASP A 197 5.74 19.76 -8.55
C ASP A 197 6.41 19.18 -7.29
N LYS A 198 5.73 19.18 -6.14
CA LYS A 198 6.28 18.70 -4.86
C LYS A 198 5.27 17.88 -4.05
N PRO A 199 5.73 16.91 -3.25
CA PRO A 199 4.89 16.21 -2.28
C PRO A 199 4.27 17.17 -1.27
N VAL A 200 3.03 16.93 -0.88
CA VAL A 200 2.28 17.79 0.05
C VAL A 200 1.92 16.99 1.30
N PRO A 201 2.75 17.06 2.35
CA PRO A 201 2.52 16.28 3.57
C PRO A 201 1.28 16.78 4.31
N ILE A 202 0.33 15.88 4.51
CA ILE A 202 -0.89 16.11 5.31
C ILE A 202 -1.08 14.99 6.32
N LYS A 203 -1.69 15.31 7.46
CA LYS A 203 -2.06 14.32 8.48
C LYS A 203 -3.40 13.69 8.10
N ILE A 204 -3.46 12.37 8.09
CA ILE A 204 -4.70 11.61 7.85
C ILE A 204 -5.63 11.79 9.05
N THR A 205 -6.89 12.11 8.76
CA THR A 205 -7.97 12.34 9.73
C THR A 205 -9.08 11.31 9.64
N ASP A 206 -9.17 10.62 8.51
CA ASP A 206 -10.10 9.52 8.28
C ASP A 206 -9.38 8.43 7.48
N ASP A 207 -9.54 7.19 7.93
CA ASP A 207 -9.01 6.02 7.26
C ASP A 207 -9.48 5.93 5.78
N GLU A 208 -10.69 6.40 5.45
CA GLU A 208 -11.19 6.42 4.06
C GLU A 208 -10.42 7.33 3.10
N GLN A 209 -9.56 8.21 3.63
CA GLN A 209 -8.64 9.01 2.81
C GLN A 209 -7.56 8.15 2.15
N VAL A 210 -7.28 6.96 2.69
CA VAL A 210 -6.20 6.08 2.23
C VAL A 210 -6.71 5.14 1.14
N ASN A 211 -5.90 4.98 0.09
CA ASN A 211 -6.09 4.01 -0.98
C ASN A 211 -4.75 3.38 -1.39
N GLU A 212 -4.79 2.48 -2.37
CA GLU A 212 -3.62 1.73 -2.87
C GLU A 212 -2.51 2.53 -3.54
N GLN A 213 -2.78 3.80 -3.85
CA GLN A 213 -1.80 4.73 -4.39
C GLN A 213 -1.23 5.66 -3.31
N THR A 214 -1.76 5.61 -2.08
CA THR A 214 -1.35 6.49 -0.99
C THR A 214 0.12 6.31 -0.64
N VAL A 215 0.85 7.42 -0.69
CA VAL A 215 2.27 7.48 -0.34
C VAL A 215 2.42 8.07 1.06
N PHE A 216 2.89 7.27 2.01
CA PHE A 216 3.19 7.68 3.38
C PHE A 216 4.61 8.26 3.50
N PHE A 217 4.82 9.14 4.50
CA PHE A 217 6.12 9.75 4.81
C PHE A 217 6.85 9.12 6.01
N ASP A 218 6.35 8.00 6.53
CA ASP A 218 6.88 7.31 7.71
C ASP A 218 7.83 6.14 7.42
#